data_AF-A0A9E0E3Q4-F1
#
_entry.id   AF-A0A9E0E3Q4-F1
#
_cell.length_a   1.000
_cell.length_b   1.000
_cell.length_c   1.000
_cell.angle_alpha   90.00
_cell.angle_beta   90.00
_cell.angle_gamma   90.00
#
_symmetry.space_group_name_H-M   'P 1'
#
loop_
_entity.id
_entity.type
_entity.pdbx_description
1 polymer ?
#
loop_
_entity_poly.entity_id
_entity_poly.type
_entity_poly.pdbx_seq_one_letter_code
_entity_poly.pdbx_strand_id
1 'polypeptide(L)'
;MLLGGGLAAASAVISIRPALAQTAASVLHCQIPVPDPSRSGQAIAVDGSLVPAGTKGAFPASGRPFTGEEVKAALRGRTLPGTSYEQSSAYLNYIRRLQSGTSGFTCYASLQMPR
;
A
#
# COMPACT_ATOMS: atom_id res chain seq x y z
N MET A 1 -21.94 26.29 49.28
CA MET A 1 -20.68 26.02 48.55
C MET A 1 -20.88 24.75 47.73
N LEU A 2 -21.26 24.86 46.45
CA LEU A 2 -21.40 23.72 45.55
C LEU A 2 -20.06 23.41 44.86
N LEU A 3 -19.76 22.11 44.73
CA LEU A 3 -18.59 21.50 44.11
C LEU A 3 -18.48 21.79 42.60
N GLY A 4 -17.26 21.74 42.07
CA GLY A 4 -17.02 21.63 40.62
C GLY A 4 -15.57 21.31 40.29
N GLY A 5 -15.24 20.01 40.21
CA GLY A 5 -14.02 19.54 39.57
C GLY A 5 -14.09 19.69 38.05
N GLY A 6 -12.93 19.83 37.42
CA GLY A 6 -12.82 19.88 35.96
C GLY A 6 -11.40 20.14 35.49
N LEU A 7 -10.57 19.11 35.50
CA LEU A 7 -9.34 19.06 34.70
C LEU A 7 -9.75 19.00 33.21
N ALA A 8 -9.49 20.06 32.46
CA ALA A 8 -9.62 20.07 31.00
C ALA A 8 -8.24 20.38 30.40
N ALA A 9 -7.49 19.33 30.06
CA ALA A 9 -6.31 19.46 29.21
C ALA A 9 -6.80 19.73 27.78
N ALA A 10 -6.77 20.99 27.36
CA ALA A 10 -7.02 21.37 25.97
C ALA A 10 -5.87 20.85 25.10
N SER A 11 -6.08 19.71 24.44
CA SER A 11 -5.22 19.26 23.37
C SER A 11 -5.54 20.11 22.13
N ALA A 12 -4.69 21.11 21.86
CA ALA A 12 -4.77 21.85 20.60
C ALA A 12 -4.43 20.90 19.46
N VAL A 13 -5.45 20.45 18.73
CA VAL A 13 -5.28 19.73 17.48
C VAL A 13 -4.69 20.72 16.48
N ILE A 14 -3.38 20.62 16.24
CA ILE A 14 -2.71 21.35 15.17
C ILE A 14 -3.31 20.82 13.86
N SER A 15 -4.22 21.60 13.27
CA SER A 15 -4.77 21.36 11.95
C SER A 15 -3.72 21.70 10.91
N ILE A 16 -2.84 20.75 10.61
CA ILE A 16 -1.97 20.83 9.45
C ILE A 16 -2.87 20.69 8.24
N ARG A 17 -3.11 21.78 7.50
CA ARG A 17 -3.62 21.67 6.14
C ARG A 17 -2.45 21.18 5.30
N PRO A 18 -2.41 19.91 4.83
CA PRO A 18 -1.38 19.54 3.89
C PRO A 18 -1.67 20.33 2.62
N ALA A 19 -0.75 21.20 2.23
CA ALA A 19 -0.82 21.90 0.96
C ALA A 19 -0.96 20.87 -0.16
N LEU A 20 -2.03 20.98 -0.96
CA LEU A 20 -2.33 20.14 -2.12
C LEU A 20 -1.24 20.14 -3.21
N ALA A 21 -0.17 20.92 -3.04
CA ALA A 21 1.01 20.98 -3.91
C ALA A 21 1.88 19.71 -3.90
N GLN A 22 1.65 18.75 -2.99
CA GLN A 22 2.41 17.49 -2.95
C GLN A 22 1.85 16.39 -3.85
N THR A 23 0.62 16.52 -4.38
CA THR A 23 -0.07 15.36 -4.97
C THR A 23 0.49 14.87 -6.31
N ALA A 24 1.07 15.73 -7.15
CA ALA A 24 1.60 15.32 -8.46
C ALA A 24 3.01 14.69 -8.40
N ALA A 25 3.87 15.16 -7.49
CA ALA A 25 5.16 14.52 -7.20
C ALA A 25 4.98 13.23 -6.36
N SER A 26 3.94 13.18 -5.50
CA SER A 26 3.59 11.99 -4.72
C SER A 26 3.12 10.79 -5.55
N VAL A 27 2.79 10.90 -6.84
CA VAL A 27 2.41 9.72 -7.65
C VAL A 27 3.64 8.87 -8.02
N LEU A 28 4.83 9.47 -8.05
CA LEU A 28 6.08 8.72 -8.26
C LEU A 28 6.63 8.20 -6.92
N HIS A 29 6.35 8.90 -5.82
CA HIS A 29 6.71 8.50 -4.45
C HIS A 29 5.59 7.77 -3.69
N CYS A 30 4.48 7.41 -4.34
CA CYS A 30 3.39 6.71 -3.69
C CYS A 30 3.79 5.27 -3.39
N GLN A 31 3.28 4.75 -2.29
CA GLN A 31 3.60 3.43 -1.78
C GLN A 31 2.40 2.49 -1.98
N ILE A 32 2.67 1.30 -2.50
CA ILE A 32 1.71 0.22 -2.73
C ILE A 32 2.08 -0.91 -1.76
N PRO A 33 1.34 -1.08 -0.66
CA PRO A 33 1.55 -2.18 0.27
C PRO A 33 1.08 -3.50 -0.37
N VAL A 34 1.83 -4.57 -0.12
CA VAL A 34 1.55 -5.91 -0.65
C VAL A 34 1.70 -6.93 0.48
N PRO A 35 0.62 -7.47 1.07
CA PRO A 35 -0.78 -7.09 0.87
C PRO A 35 -1.10 -5.76 1.57
N ASP A 36 -2.35 -5.30 1.43
CA ASP A 36 -2.82 -4.11 2.13
C ASP A 36 -2.75 -4.32 3.67
N PRO A 37 -2.59 -3.23 4.47
CA PRO A 37 -2.45 -3.34 5.92
C PRO A 37 -3.57 -4.12 6.62
N SER A 38 -4.82 -4.01 6.13
CA SER A 38 -5.98 -4.76 6.66
C SER A 38 -5.87 -6.28 6.43
N ARG A 39 -4.90 -6.73 5.63
CA ARG A 39 -4.67 -8.13 5.25
C ARG A 39 -3.22 -8.59 5.55
N SER A 40 -2.50 -7.84 6.40
CA SER A 40 -1.08 -8.03 6.73
C SER A 40 -0.68 -9.39 7.34
N GLY A 41 -1.62 -10.28 7.65
CA GLY A 41 -1.37 -11.65 8.11
C GLY A 41 -1.54 -12.74 7.04
N GLN A 42 -1.85 -12.37 5.79
CA GLN A 42 -2.07 -13.31 4.69
C GLN A 42 -0.86 -13.42 3.78
N ALA A 43 -0.78 -14.55 3.08
CA ALA A 43 0.17 -14.79 2.00
C ALA A 43 -0.49 -14.50 0.64
N ILE A 44 0.33 -14.38 -0.40
CA ILE A 44 -0.09 -14.08 -1.77
C ILE A 44 0.21 -15.29 -2.63
N ALA A 45 -0.83 -15.92 -3.17
CA ALA A 45 -0.69 -17.01 -4.12
C ALA A 45 -0.12 -16.50 -5.45
N VAL A 46 0.36 -17.42 -6.30
CA VAL A 46 0.95 -17.09 -7.61
C VAL A 46 -0.01 -16.29 -8.50
N ASP A 47 -1.31 -16.53 -8.39
CA ASP A 47 -2.34 -15.83 -9.14
C ASP A 47 -2.66 -14.42 -8.59
N GLY A 48 -2.06 -14.03 -7.46
CA GLY A 48 -2.30 -12.76 -6.78
C GLY A 48 -3.45 -12.77 -5.78
N SER A 49 -4.07 -13.92 -5.51
CA SER A 49 -5.09 -14.04 -4.46
C SER A 49 -4.47 -14.08 -3.06
N LEU A 50 -5.23 -13.62 -2.06
CA LEU A 50 -4.83 -13.71 -0.67
C LEU A 50 -5.23 -15.07 -0.11
N VAL A 51 -4.27 -15.74 0.52
CA VAL A 51 -4.42 -17.07 1.10
C VAL A 51 -3.89 -17.09 2.54
N PRO A 52 -4.28 -18.07 3.36
CA PRO A 52 -3.71 -18.22 4.70
C PRO A 52 -2.18 -18.33 4.66
N ALA A 53 -1.52 -17.73 5.65
CA ALA A 53 -0.08 -17.87 5.80
C ALA A 53 0.33 -19.36 5.92
N GLY A 54 1.44 -19.73 5.29
CA GLY A 54 1.91 -21.13 5.25
C GLY A 54 1.30 -21.98 4.14
N THR A 55 0.41 -21.43 3.30
CA THR A 55 -0.08 -22.12 2.09
C THR A 55 1.09 -22.45 1.17
N LYS A 56 1.21 -23.73 0.76
CA LYS A 56 2.30 -24.20 -0.10
C LYS A 56 2.29 -23.45 -1.44
N GLY A 57 3.44 -22.92 -1.83
CA GLY A 57 3.60 -22.17 -3.09
C GLY A 57 3.05 -20.74 -3.05
N ALA A 58 2.58 -20.27 -1.90
CA ALA A 58 2.27 -18.86 -1.69
C ALA A 58 3.49 -18.10 -1.16
N PHE A 59 3.55 -16.82 -1.46
CA PHE A 59 4.61 -15.92 -1.03
C PHE A 59 4.18 -15.14 0.22
N PRO A 60 5.08 -14.88 1.17
CA PRO A 60 4.77 -14.06 2.35
C PRO A 60 4.39 -12.63 1.94
N ALA A 61 3.86 -11.85 2.88
CA ALA A 61 3.73 -10.41 2.69
C ALA A 61 5.08 -9.77 2.35
N SER A 62 5.06 -8.72 1.52
CA SER A 62 6.21 -7.85 1.36
C SER A 62 6.51 -7.19 2.70
N GLY A 63 7.77 -7.28 3.15
CA GLY A 63 8.21 -6.63 4.40
C GLY A 63 8.25 -5.09 4.31
N ARG A 64 8.00 -4.53 3.13
CA ARG A 64 7.88 -3.10 2.87
C ARG A 64 6.93 -2.85 1.70
N PRO A 65 6.23 -1.71 1.67
CA PRO A 65 5.50 -1.31 0.48
C PRO A 65 6.46 -0.99 -0.68
N PHE A 66 5.98 -1.16 -1.90
CA PHE A 66 6.70 -0.82 -3.12
C PHE A 66 6.36 0.59 -3.60
N THR A 67 7.31 1.31 -4.20
CA THR A 67 7.02 2.62 -4.79
C THR A 67 6.26 2.48 -6.11
N GLY A 68 5.55 3.52 -6.52
CA GLY A 68 4.89 3.57 -7.82
C GLY A 68 5.89 3.38 -8.98
N GLU A 69 7.12 3.85 -8.84
CA GLU A 69 8.20 3.66 -9.82
C GLU A 69 8.66 2.21 -9.92
N GLU A 70 8.89 1.56 -8.77
CA GLU A 70 9.24 0.13 -8.69
C GLU A 70 8.14 -0.72 -9.35
N VAL A 71 6.88 -0.45 -9.03
CA VAL A 71 5.72 -1.14 -9.61
C VAL A 71 5.59 -0.85 -11.10
N LYS A 72 5.74 0.41 -11.55
CA LYS A 72 5.68 0.77 -12.97
C LYS A 72 6.78 0.10 -13.79
N ALA A 73 8.01 0.08 -13.26
CA ALA A 73 9.13 -0.62 -13.88
C ALA A 73 8.85 -2.13 -13.95
N ALA A 74 8.28 -2.70 -12.88
CA ALA A 74 7.96 -4.11 -12.82
C ALA A 74 6.82 -4.52 -13.77
N LEU A 75 5.80 -3.67 -13.93
CA LEU A 75 4.75 -3.83 -14.94
C LEU A 75 5.28 -3.80 -16.39
N ARG A 76 6.45 -3.18 -16.61
CA ARG A 76 7.17 -3.17 -17.90
C ARG A 76 8.13 -4.35 -18.09
N GLY A 77 8.15 -5.31 -17.17
CA GLY A 77 8.97 -6.53 -17.26
C GLY A 77 10.20 -6.55 -16.36
N ARG A 78 10.38 -5.58 -15.44
CA ARG A 78 11.38 -5.69 -14.37
C ARG A 78 10.83 -6.53 -13.22
N THR A 79 11.71 -6.98 -12.33
CA THR A 79 11.30 -7.61 -11.06
C THR A 79 11.21 -6.56 -9.95
N LEU A 80 10.30 -6.78 -9.00
CA LEU A 80 10.21 -5.96 -7.80
C LEU A 80 11.47 -6.15 -6.93
N PRO A 81 12.01 -5.08 -6.35
CA PRO A 81 13.23 -5.15 -5.56
C PRO A 81 13.08 -6.01 -4.31
N GLY A 82 14.07 -6.86 -4.05
CA GLY A 82 14.06 -7.78 -2.91
C GLY A 82 13.12 -8.99 -3.11
N THR A 83 12.68 -9.26 -4.34
CA THR A 83 11.81 -10.41 -4.66
C THR A 83 12.43 -11.30 -5.74
N SER A 84 12.09 -12.59 -5.70
CA SER A 84 12.36 -13.51 -6.83
C SER A 84 11.42 -13.23 -8.01
N TYR A 85 11.72 -13.77 -9.19
CA TYR A 85 10.86 -13.58 -10.37
C TYR A 85 9.41 -14.03 -10.15
N GLU A 86 9.23 -15.21 -9.56
CA GLU A 86 7.91 -15.78 -9.27
C GLU A 86 7.15 -14.98 -8.21
N GLN A 87 7.87 -14.55 -7.15
CA GLN A 87 7.31 -13.70 -6.10
C GLN A 87 6.89 -12.34 -6.66
N SER A 88 7.74 -11.73 -7.50
CA SER A 88 7.42 -10.48 -8.19
C SER A 88 6.16 -10.63 -9.04
N SER A 89 6.03 -11.73 -9.77
CA SER A 89 4.85 -12.01 -10.59
C SER A 89 3.58 -12.13 -9.74
N ALA A 90 3.64 -12.86 -8.62
CA ALA A 90 2.54 -13.01 -7.68
C ALA A 90 2.10 -11.65 -7.09
N TYR A 91 3.06 -10.82 -6.70
CA TYR A 91 2.80 -9.48 -6.17
C TYR A 91 2.20 -8.56 -7.24
N LEU A 92 2.69 -8.61 -8.48
CA LEU A 92 2.10 -7.85 -9.58
C LEU A 92 0.67 -8.30 -9.88
N ASN A 93 0.39 -9.61 -9.81
CA ASN A 93 -0.96 -10.14 -9.96
C ASN A 93 -1.88 -9.64 -8.83
N TYR A 94 -1.40 -9.57 -7.60
CA TYR A 94 -2.11 -8.95 -6.49
C TYR A 94 -2.38 -7.46 -6.75
N ILE A 95 -1.37 -6.69 -7.17
CA ILE A 95 -1.48 -5.24 -7.45
C ILE A 95 -2.52 -4.98 -8.56
N ARG A 96 -2.52 -5.78 -9.63
CA ARG A 96 -3.49 -5.69 -10.72
C ARG A 96 -4.94 -5.90 -10.27
N ARG A 97 -5.14 -6.62 -9.17
CA ARG A 97 -6.45 -6.92 -8.58
C ARG A 97 -6.87 -5.93 -7.49
N LEU A 98 -6.06 -4.93 -7.16
CA LEU A 98 -6.42 -3.91 -6.18
C LEU A 98 -7.76 -3.27 -6.59
N GLN A 99 -8.66 -3.17 -5.61
CA GLN A 99 -9.99 -2.59 -5.80
C GLN A 99 -10.04 -1.17 -5.25
N SER A 100 -10.99 -0.37 -5.74
CA SER A 100 -11.27 0.95 -5.16
C SER A 100 -11.50 0.84 -3.65
N GLY A 101 -10.82 1.69 -2.87
CA GLY A 101 -10.86 1.67 -1.42
C GLY A 101 -9.79 0.82 -0.73
N THR A 102 -8.98 0.07 -1.49
CA THR A 102 -7.82 -0.66 -0.94
C THR A 102 -6.56 0.21 -0.92
N SER A 103 -5.69 0.00 0.07
CA SER A 103 -4.44 0.76 0.18
C SER A 103 -3.55 0.52 -1.04
N GLY A 104 -3.09 1.60 -1.67
CA GLY A 104 -2.26 1.52 -2.90
C GLY A 104 -3.04 1.51 -4.22
N PHE A 105 -4.37 1.34 -4.21
CA PHE A 105 -5.17 1.36 -5.45
C PHE A 105 -5.04 2.70 -6.19
N THR A 106 -5.18 3.83 -5.49
CA THR A 106 -5.07 5.16 -6.11
C THR A 106 -3.70 5.39 -6.74
N CYS A 107 -2.63 4.87 -6.11
CA CYS A 107 -1.29 4.89 -6.66
C CYS A 107 -1.22 4.08 -7.96
N TYR A 108 -1.64 2.82 -7.92
CA TYR A 108 -1.65 1.92 -9.08
C TYR A 108 -2.53 2.45 -10.23
N ALA A 109 -3.72 2.97 -9.95
CA ALA A 109 -4.61 3.59 -10.94
C ALA A 109 -3.93 4.77 -11.64
N SER A 110 -3.17 5.58 -10.90
CA SER A 110 -2.43 6.70 -11.46
C SER A 110 -1.24 6.29 -12.34
N LEU A 111 -0.72 5.08 -12.19
CA LEU A 111 0.31 4.51 -13.08
C LEU A 111 -0.26 4.09 -14.43
N GLN A 112 -1.55 3.75 -14.50
CA GLN A 112 -2.22 3.28 -15.71
C GLN A 112 -2.72 4.42 -16.61
N MET A 113 -2.81 5.65 -16.08
CA MET A 113 -3.17 6.81 -16.89
C MET A 113 -2.09 7.08 -17.93
N PRO A 114 -2.43 7.07 -19.24
CA PRO A 114 -1.55 7.54 -20.29
C PRO A 114 -1.19 9.00 -20.01
N ARG A 115 0.09 9.35 -20.13
CA ARG A 115 0.54 10.74 -20.13
C ARG A 115 0.71 11.20 -21.55
#